data_AF-A0AAN7WC25-F1
#
_entry.id   AF-A0AAN7WC25-F1
#
_cell.length_a   1.000
_cell.length_b   1.000
_cell.length_c   1.000
_cell.angle_alpha   90.00
_cell.angle_beta   90.00
_cell.angle_gamma   90.00
#
_symmetry.space_group_name_H-M   'P 1'
#
loop_
_entity.id
_entity.type
_entity.pdbx_description
1 polymer ?
#
loop_
_entity_poly.entity_id
_entity_poly.type
_entity_poly.pdbx_seq_one_letter_code
_entity_poly.pdbx_strand_id
1 'polypeptide(L)' 'MAPTMTPTILIVGATGNTGRSLVKTRLIRNTNLASHRILAVTRNTDSPAAKEPAKVSGIVLVQQNLGRDR' A
#
# COMPACT_ATOMS: atom_id res chain seq x y z
N MET A 1 16.67 19.52 14.98
CA MET A 1 15.55 18.58 14.76
C MET A 1 15.78 17.87 13.44
N ALA A 2 16.11 16.58 13.46
CA ALA A 2 16.11 15.78 12.22
C ALA A 2 14.66 15.61 11.76
N PRO A 3 14.36 15.66 10.45
CA PRO A 3 13.01 15.40 9.95
C PRO A 3 12.61 13.99 10.41
N THR A 4 11.56 13.89 11.23
CA THR A 4 11.01 12.60 11.65
C THR A 4 10.29 12.00 10.44
N MET A 5 11.01 11.28 9.60
CA MET A 5 10.39 10.46 8.57
C MET A 5 9.61 9.34 9.25
N THR A 6 8.29 9.37 9.11
CA THR A 6 7.46 8.23 9.50
C THR A 6 7.92 7.00 8.72
N PRO A 7 8.30 5.91 9.39
CA PRO A 7 8.66 4.66 8.72
C PRO A 7 7.55 4.26 7.73
N THR A 8 7.94 3.93 6.50
CA THR A 8 7.00 3.70 5.41
C THR A 8 7.13 2.29 4.88
N ILE A 9 6.00 1.59 4.78
CA ILE A 9 5.90 0.26 4.19
C ILE A 9 5.39 0.41 2.75
N LEU A 10 6.18 -0.05 1.79
CA LEU A 10 5.80 -0.13 0.39
C LEU A 10 5.27 -1.52 0.07
N ILE A 11 4.02 -1.61 -0.38
CA ILE A 11 3.40 -2.85 -0.84
C ILE A 11 3.38 -2.83 -2.37
N VAL A 12 4.28 -3.60 -2.97
CA VAL A 12 4.24 -3.90 -4.41
C VAL A 12 3.24 -5.02 -4.67
N GLY A 13 2.49 -4.94 -5.77
CA GLY A 13 1.46 -5.93 -6.08
C GLY A 13 0.25 -5.88 -5.15
N ALA A 14 -0.11 -4.69 -4.64
CA ALA A 14 -1.23 -4.50 -3.71
C ALA A 14 -2.60 -4.96 -4.25
N THR A 15 -2.73 -5.11 -5.57
CA THR A 15 -3.94 -5.60 -6.24
C THR A 15 -3.93 -7.12 -6.51
N GLY A 16 -2.80 -7.80 -6.33
CA GLY A 16 -2.69 -9.26 -6.43
C GLY A 16 -3.32 -9.95 -5.22
N ASN A 17 -3.51 -11.28 -5.28
CA ASN A 17 -4.16 -12.03 -4.20
C ASN A 17 -3.46 -11.85 -2.84
N THR A 18 -2.13 -11.95 -2.82
CA THR A 18 -1.32 -11.77 -1.61
C THR A 18 -1.38 -10.34 -1.10
N GLY A 19 -1.15 -9.35 -1.99
CA GLY A 19 -1.16 -7.93 -1.62
C GLY A 19 -2.53 -7.47 -1.11
N ARG A 20 -3.62 -7.89 -1.76
CA ARG A 20 -4.99 -7.60 -1.29
C ARG A 20 -5.27 -8.22 0.06
N SER A 21 -4.90 -9.48 0.27
CA SER A 21 -5.10 -10.15 1.55
C SER A 21 -4.33 -9.43 2.67
N LEU A 22 -3.08 -9.04 2.41
CA LEU A 22 -2.24 -8.31 3.36
C LEU A 22 -2.83 -6.94 3.73
N VAL A 23 -3.30 -6.19 2.72
CA VAL A 23 -3.99 -4.91 2.91
C VAL A 23 -5.29 -5.07 3.71
N LYS A 24 -6.11 -6.08 3.39
CA LYS A 24 -7.40 -6.33 4.05
C LYS A 24 -7.25 -6.83 5.48
N THR A 25 -6.27 -7.69 5.73
CA THR A 25 -6.08 -8.35 7.03
C THR A 25 -5.78 -7.33 8.13
N ARG A 26 -5.48 -6.06 7.78
CA ARG A 26 -5.35 -4.96 8.73
C ARG A 26 -4.39 -5.36 9.88
N LEU A 27 -3.38 -6.19 9.57
CA LEU A 27 -2.30 -6.64 10.47
C LEU A 27 -1.53 -5.44 11.07
N ILE A 28 -1.65 -4.32 10.37
CA ILE A 28 -1.23 -2.98 10.73
C ILE A 28 -1.85 -2.50 12.05
N ARG A 29 -3.08 -2.90 12.41
CA ARG A 29 -3.75 -2.37 13.62
C ARG A 29 -3.33 -3.01 14.94
N ASN A 30 -2.75 -4.20 14.93
CA ASN A 30 -2.39 -4.95 16.15
C ASN A 30 -0.88 -5.15 16.29
N THR A 31 -0.07 -4.34 15.61
CA THR A 31 1.40 -4.45 15.64
C THR A 31 2.05 -3.07 15.71
N ASN A 32 3.35 -3.02 15.95
CA ASN A 32 4.17 -1.82 15.82
C ASN A 32 4.14 -1.20 14.39
N LEU A 33 3.50 -1.86 13.43
CA LEU A 33 3.27 -1.34 12.09
C LEU A 33 2.12 -0.31 12.05
N ALA A 34 1.35 -0.14 13.12
CA ALA A 34 0.24 0.83 13.21
C ALA A 34 0.69 2.27 13.01
N SER A 35 1.91 2.59 13.42
CA SER A 35 2.53 3.91 13.28
C SER A 35 3.19 4.13 11.91
N HIS A 36 3.24 3.11 11.06
CA HIS A 36 3.88 3.21 9.75
C HIS A 36 2.93 3.78 8.72
N ARG A 37 3.47 4.62 7.84
CA ARG A 37 2.78 5.02 6.61
C ARG A 37 2.77 3.85 5.64
N ILE A 38 1.65 3.63 4.95
CA ILE A 38 1.55 2.53 3.98
C ILE A 38 1.31 3.09 2.60
N LEU A 39 2.19 2.70 1.67
CA LEU A 39 2.07 3.00 0.24
C LEU A 39 1.77 1.70 -0.50
N ALA A 40 0.64 1.65 -1.21
CA ALA A 40 0.24 0.50 -2.00
C ALA A 40 0.35 0.84 -3.49
N VAL A 41 1.19 0.10 -4.21
CA VAL A 41 1.45 0.37 -5.63
C VAL A 41 0.53 -0.45 -6.52
N THR A 42 -0.07 0.21 -7.49
CA THR A 42 -0.83 -0.38 -8.59
C THR A 42 -0.39 0.20 -9.92
N ARG A 43 -0.56 -0.54 -11.00
CA ARG A 43 -0.35 -0.03 -12.37
C ARG A 43 -1.50 0.87 -12.84
N ASN A 44 -2.67 0.73 -12.21
CA ASN A 44 -3.87 1.50 -12.56
C ASN A 44 -4.77 1.66 -11.31
N THR A 45 -4.99 2.90 -10.87
CA THR A 45 -5.83 3.22 -9.70
C THR A 45 -7.33 3.08 -9.97
N ASP A 46 -7.75 3.16 -11.23
CA ASP A 46 -9.15 3.05 -11.65
C ASP A 46 -9.60 1.59 -11.85
N SER A 47 -8.65 0.66 -11.86
CA SER A 47 -8.95 -0.77 -12.00
C SER A 47 -9.87 -1.26 -10.88
N PRO A 48 -10.81 -2.18 -11.15
CA PRO A 48 -11.64 -2.79 -10.09
C PRO A 48 -10.80 -3.39 -8.97
N ALA A 49 -9.58 -3.83 -9.28
CA ALA A 49 -8.68 -4.42 -8.31
C ALA A 49 -8.03 -3.44 -7.34
N ALA A 50 -7.86 -2.19 -7.75
CA ALA A 50 -7.36 -1.09 -6.93
C ALA A 50 -8.42 -0.51 -5.97
N LYS A 51 -9.71 -0.62 -6.33
CA LYS A 51 -10.82 -0.08 -5.53
C LYS A 51 -10.93 -0.69 -4.14
N GLU A 52 -10.53 -1.95 -3.96
CA GLU A 52 -10.60 -2.59 -2.65
C GLU A 52 -9.52 -2.09 -1.67
N PRO A 53 -8.21 -2.11 -2.02
CA PRO A 53 -7.17 -1.49 -1.19
C PRO A 53 -7.44 -0.02 -0.85
N ALA A 54 -8.01 0.76 -1.78
CA ALA A 54 -8.32 2.18 -1.59
C ALA A 54 -9.36 2.46 -0.50
N LYS A 55 -10.19 1.47 -0.12
CA LYS A 55 -11.18 1.61 0.96
C LYS A 55 -10.57 1.47 2.35
N VAL A 56 -9.33 1.01 2.46
CA VAL A 56 -8.68 0.78 3.76
C VAL A 56 -8.06 2.08 4.26
N SER A 57 -8.64 2.64 5.31
CA SER A 57 -8.07 3.81 6.00
C SER A 57 -6.62 3.57 6.42
N GLY A 58 -5.76 4.58 6.19
CA GLY A 58 -4.32 4.53 6.46
C GLY A 58 -3.45 4.05 5.31
N ILE A 59 -4.04 3.64 4.17
CA ILE A 59 -3.31 3.24 2.97
C ILE A 59 -3.38 4.35 1.92
N VAL A 60 -2.22 4.72 1.39
CA VAL A 60 -2.11 5.61 0.23
C VAL A 60 -1.87 4.76 -1.01
N LEU A 61 -2.78 4.84 -1.96
CA LEU A 61 -2.63 4.16 -3.24
C LEU A 61 -1.80 5.02 -4.20
N VAL A 62 -0.80 4.42 -4.85
CA VAL A 62 0.09 5.09 -5.79
C VAL A 62 0.05 4.37 -7.13
N GLN A 63 -0.17 5.12 -8.21
CA GLN A 63 -0.07 4.59 -9.57
C GLN A 63 1.39 4.62 -10.02
N GLN A 64 1.99 3.44 -10.24
CA GLN A 64 3.35 3.32 -10.78
C GLN A 64 3.53 1.99 -11.49
N ASN A 65 4.22 2.02 -12.63
CA ASN A 65 4.75 0.81 -13.26
C ASN A 65 6.13 0.49 -12.67
N LEU A 66 6.33 -0.75 -12.22
CA LEU A 66 7.58 -1.21 -11.59
C LEU A 66 8.54 -1.89 -12.59
N GLY A 67 8.11 -2.06 -13.85
CA GLY A 67 8.99 -2.52 -14.93
C GLY A 67 10.02 -1.46 -15.30
N ARG A 68 11.09 -1.87 -16.01
CA ARG A 68 11.91 -0.91 -16.75
C ARG A 68 11.11 -0.44 -17.97
N ASP A 69 11.08 0.88 -18.19
CA ASP A 69 10.74 1.44 -19.49
C ASP A 69 11.81 0.92 -20.48
N ARG A 70 11.48 -0.13 -21.23
CA ARG A 70 12.25 -0.62 -22.36
C ARG A 70 11.35 -0.62 -23.57
#